data_AF-A0A0F7VHB8-F1
#
_entry.id   AF-A0A0F7VHB8-F1
#
_cell.length_a   1.000
_cell.length_b   1.000
_cell.length_c   1.000
_cell.angle_alpha   90.00
_cell.angle_beta   90.00
_cell.angle_gamma   90.00
#
_symmetry.space_group_name_H-M   'P 1'
#
loop_
_entity.id
_entity.type
_entity.pdbx_description
1 polymer ?
#
loop_
_entity_poly.entity_id
_entity_poly.type
_entity_poly.pdbx_seq_one_letter_code
_entity_poly.pdbx_strand_id
1 'polypeptide(L)'
;MTIAPDTSTGYVSNLTPSQEAKLRELWILLFTSAASVLSAVYEVPLPEGSPNKLFEILDRVNEPTVEAILNALKEEASNGKPTEITDSANISNGDGNGEHNRDNKEQISLDKVDALMKKDAQKNIMSEIATKKVTPQHFTALFAQLRKMGVQESEIKSMEKILSQMTPEEMCFSILKMIKQEHPDSLLLRFLRARKWDVGKGFTMMVTNILWRKEVQVDDDILPKGELYALKQSRDEKLTAKQKKEGRDFIEQLKTGKSFLHGFDRQGRPVNYVRVKIHKPGAQSEEALERYIVHIIETTRLIVVPPIETGTIVFDMTGFSLSNMEYQPVKFIIKCFEANYPESLGLLLIHNAPWIFSGIWRLIHGWMDPVVASKVHFTRSVNDLDKFISRDQIPRELAGDEEWEYKYIQPEDNENEIMQDTATRDSLMYERMMIGLRMLAATAAWISATDYSGGPEDKSKVEELKIRRNGIIEEFKQNYWKLDPYIRARALIDRAGVLKADGTIVVHTGADGDTNSG
;
A
#
# COMPACT_ATOMS: atom_id res chain seq x y z
N MET A 1 -4.55 -29.62 -2.17
CA MET A 1 -3.59 -29.67 -3.29
C MET A 1 -2.47 -28.68 -2.99
N THR A 2 -1.22 -29.12 -2.98
CA THR A 2 -0.05 -28.23 -2.90
C THR A 2 0.03 -27.42 -4.18
N ILE A 3 -0.25 -26.12 -4.07
CA ILE A 3 -0.03 -25.13 -5.14
C ILE A 3 1.45 -25.24 -5.52
N ALA A 4 1.76 -25.49 -6.80
CA ALA A 4 3.13 -25.43 -7.26
C ALA A 4 3.66 -24.02 -6.95
N PRO A 5 4.79 -23.86 -6.24
CA PRO A 5 5.26 -22.54 -5.86
C PRO A 5 5.49 -21.73 -7.14
N ASP A 6 4.89 -20.54 -7.20
CA ASP A 6 5.14 -19.60 -8.29
C ASP A 6 6.63 -19.28 -8.29
N THR A 7 7.34 -19.77 -9.30
CA THR A 7 8.79 -19.56 -9.46
C THR A 7 9.11 -18.22 -10.09
N SER A 8 8.11 -17.37 -10.33
CA SER A 8 8.33 -16.03 -10.88
C SER A 8 9.17 -15.20 -9.92
N THR A 9 10.12 -14.46 -10.49
CA THR A 9 10.99 -13.58 -9.72
C THR A 9 10.36 -12.19 -9.60
N GLY A 10 10.82 -11.39 -8.64
CA GLY A 10 10.32 -10.05 -8.43
C GLY A 10 9.32 -9.90 -7.28
N TYR A 11 9.22 -10.93 -6.44
CA TYR A 11 8.40 -10.97 -5.23
C TYR A 11 9.32 -11.13 -4.02
N VAL A 12 8.83 -10.76 -2.83
CA VAL A 12 9.63 -10.78 -1.59
C VAL A 12 10.29 -12.15 -1.34
N SER A 13 9.59 -13.24 -1.67
CA SER A 13 10.09 -14.61 -1.53
C SER A 13 11.12 -15.04 -2.57
N ASN A 14 11.25 -14.30 -3.69
CA ASN A 14 12.05 -14.71 -4.84
C ASN A 14 12.55 -13.50 -5.66
N LEU A 15 13.63 -12.86 -5.19
CA LEU A 15 14.31 -11.79 -5.92
C LEU A 15 15.64 -12.30 -6.50
N THR A 16 15.92 -11.94 -7.74
CA THR A 16 17.29 -12.02 -8.26
C THR A 16 18.16 -10.93 -7.63
N PRO A 17 19.50 -11.07 -7.61
CA PRO A 17 20.39 -10.03 -7.07
C PRO A 17 20.19 -8.66 -7.71
N SER A 18 19.93 -8.61 -9.02
CA SER A 18 19.66 -7.36 -9.74
C SER A 18 18.33 -6.72 -9.31
N GLN A 19 17.29 -7.52 -9.08
CA GLN A 19 16.00 -7.04 -8.62
C GLN A 19 16.06 -6.53 -7.18
N GLU A 20 16.81 -7.22 -6.32
CA GLU A 20 17.04 -6.77 -4.95
C GLU A 20 17.79 -5.43 -4.92
N ALA A 21 18.82 -5.25 -5.76
CA ALA A 21 19.50 -3.96 -5.90
C ALA A 21 18.53 -2.83 -6.31
N LYS A 22 17.60 -3.10 -7.23
CA LYS A 22 16.58 -2.12 -7.65
C LYS A 22 15.57 -1.79 -6.55
N LEU A 23 15.21 -2.78 -5.73
CA LEU A 23 14.40 -2.56 -4.52
C LEU A 23 15.14 -1.65 -3.53
N ARG A 24 16.45 -1.88 -3.29
CA ARG A 24 17.28 -1.01 -2.44
C ARG A 24 17.38 0.41 -2.99
N GLU A 25 17.60 0.58 -4.30
CA GLU A 25 17.60 1.90 -4.96
C GLU A 25 16.27 2.65 -4.76
N LEU A 26 15.13 1.96 -4.84
CA LEU A 26 13.82 2.58 -4.61
C LEU A 26 13.61 2.97 -3.13
N TRP A 27 14.04 2.13 -2.19
CA TRP A 27 14.06 2.48 -0.77
C TRP A 27 14.90 3.74 -0.51
N ILE A 28 16.08 3.84 -1.14
CA ILE A 28 16.94 5.02 -1.05
C ILE A 28 16.20 6.30 -1.48
N LEU A 29 15.42 6.27 -2.58
CA LEU A 29 14.62 7.43 -2.98
C LEU A 29 13.55 7.81 -1.95
N LEU A 30 12.92 6.81 -1.31
CA LEU A 30 11.95 7.05 -0.23
C LEU A 30 12.61 7.65 1.01
N PHE A 31 13.80 7.17 1.38
CA PHE A 31 14.58 7.75 2.48
C PHE A 31 14.97 9.19 2.21
N THR A 32 15.49 9.48 1.01
CA THR A 32 15.81 10.85 0.61
C THR A 32 14.58 11.75 0.67
N SER A 33 13.42 11.24 0.25
CA SER A 33 12.15 11.98 0.32
C SER A 33 11.73 12.25 1.76
N ALA A 34 11.73 11.25 2.63
CA ALA A 34 11.39 11.40 4.03
C ALA A 34 12.34 12.34 4.76
N ALA A 35 13.64 12.26 4.48
CA ALA A 35 14.65 13.14 5.04
C ALA A 35 14.49 14.59 4.56
N SER A 36 14.16 14.82 3.28
CA SER A 36 13.79 16.15 2.77
C SER A 36 12.60 16.75 3.53
N VAL A 37 11.60 15.93 3.85
CA VAL A 37 10.44 16.37 4.65
C VAL A 37 10.86 16.74 6.06
N LEU A 38 11.62 15.89 6.75
CA LEU A 38 12.11 16.17 8.10
C LEU A 38 13.03 17.41 8.13
N SER A 39 13.97 17.50 7.18
CA SER A 39 14.83 18.67 6.98
C SER A 39 14.02 19.96 6.86
N ALA A 40 12.95 19.95 6.07
CA ALA A 40 12.07 21.10 5.89
C ALA A 40 11.28 21.45 7.17
N VAL A 41 10.70 20.45 7.84
CA VAL A 41 9.93 20.66 9.08
C VAL A 41 10.84 21.22 10.17
N TYR A 42 12.06 20.76 10.27
CA TYR A 42 12.88 21.10 11.43
C TYR A 42 14.02 22.08 11.13
N GLU A 43 14.03 22.61 9.91
CA GLU A 43 15.00 23.60 9.40
C GLU A 43 16.44 23.12 9.55
N VAL A 44 16.66 21.85 9.19
CA VAL A 44 17.97 21.23 9.30
C VAL A 44 18.54 20.90 7.94
N PRO A 45 19.76 21.33 7.58
CA PRO A 45 20.31 21.06 6.26
C PRO A 45 20.59 19.56 6.08
N LEU A 46 20.23 19.02 4.93
CA LEU A 46 20.66 17.69 4.55
C LEU A 46 22.15 17.73 4.17
N PRO A 47 22.93 16.69 4.51
CA PRO A 47 24.31 16.61 4.06
C PRO A 47 24.44 16.61 2.53
N GLU A 48 25.39 17.37 2.01
CA GLU A 48 25.78 17.26 0.61
C GLU A 48 26.53 15.93 0.37
N GLY A 49 26.03 15.07 -0.53
CA GLY A 49 26.67 13.79 -0.86
C GLY A 49 25.71 12.71 -1.40
N SER A 50 26.17 11.45 -1.45
CA SER A 50 25.29 10.32 -1.74
C SER A 50 24.27 10.11 -0.61
N PRO A 51 23.13 9.45 -0.86
CA PRO A 51 22.17 9.08 0.19
C PRO A 51 22.81 8.30 1.35
N ASN A 52 23.94 7.63 1.11
CA ASN A 52 24.75 6.95 2.11
C ASN A 52 25.27 7.89 3.20
N LYS A 53 25.43 9.19 2.92
CA LYS A 53 25.82 10.19 3.92
C LYS A 53 24.71 10.54 4.90
N LEU A 54 23.45 10.52 4.45
CA LEU A 54 22.30 10.59 5.36
C LEU A 54 22.30 9.36 6.28
N PHE A 55 22.55 8.18 5.73
CA PHE A 55 22.64 6.95 6.53
C PHE A 55 23.84 6.98 7.49
N GLU A 56 24.99 7.53 7.10
CA GLU A 56 26.14 7.75 7.99
C GLU A 56 25.81 8.73 9.13
N ILE A 57 25.02 9.77 8.88
CA ILE A 57 24.56 10.68 9.95
C ILE A 57 23.58 9.97 10.87
N LEU A 58 22.61 9.27 10.31
CA LEU A 58 21.67 8.46 11.09
C LEU A 58 22.40 7.35 11.88
N ASP A 59 23.55 6.88 11.41
CA ASP A 59 24.46 5.94 12.10
C ASP A 59 25.35 6.61 13.18
N ARG A 60 25.53 7.94 13.12
CA ARG A 60 26.15 8.75 14.18
C ARG A 60 25.15 9.15 15.26
N VAL A 61 23.86 9.16 14.93
CA VAL A 61 22.75 9.40 15.86
C VAL A 61 22.56 8.17 16.73
N ASN A 62 23.13 8.19 17.93
CA ASN A 62 23.03 7.08 18.89
C ASN A 62 21.60 6.82 19.41
N GLU A 63 20.70 7.80 19.28
CA GLU A 63 19.28 7.75 19.67
C GLU A 63 18.46 8.40 18.54
N PRO A 64 17.75 7.68 17.67
CA PRO A 64 17.06 8.29 16.54
C PRO A 64 15.71 8.88 16.96
N THR A 65 15.72 9.71 18.01
CA THR A 65 14.61 10.65 18.23
C THR A 65 14.56 11.61 17.06
N VAL A 66 13.37 12.13 16.80
CA VAL A 66 13.23 13.29 15.92
C VAL A 66 14.26 14.35 16.32
N GLU A 67 14.34 14.77 17.58
CA GLU A 67 15.31 15.78 18.04
C GLU A 67 16.78 15.44 17.78
N ALA A 68 17.21 14.19 17.95
CA ALA A 68 18.60 13.79 17.77
C ALA A 68 18.97 13.56 16.30
N ILE A 69 18.04 13.05 15.48
CA ILE A 69 18.17 13.07 14.02
C ILE A 69 18.39 14.50 13.55
N LEU A 70 17.60 15.44 14.09
CA LEU A 70 17.72 16.85 13.77
C LEU A 70 19.01 17.44 14.30
N ASN A 71 19.45 17.10 15.51
CA ASN A 71 20.70 17.60 16.04
C ASN A 71 21.90 17.08 15.25
N ALA A 72 21.93 15.81 14.84
CA ALA A 72 23.03 15.30 14.02
C ALA A 72 23.02 15.84 12.59
N LEU A 73 21.83 16.01 12.00
CA LEU A 73 21.71 16.71 10.73
C LEU A 73 22.18 18.19 10.86
N LYS A 74 21.92 18.86 12.01
CA LYS A 74 22.40 20.23 12.29
C LYS A 74 23.91 20.26 12.46
N GLU A 75 24.47 19.29 13.19
CA GLU A 75 25.91 19.16 13.45
C GLU A 75 26.70 18.94 12.15
N GLU A 76 26.23 18.05 11.28
CA GLU A 76 26.88 17.81 9.98
C GLU A 76 26.84 19.08 9.10
N ALA A 77 25.72 19.80 9.11
CA ALA A 77 25.59 21.03 8.38
C ALA A 77 26.50 22.16 8.89
N SER A 78 26.78 22.20 10.19
CA SER A 78 27.76 23.13 10.77
C SER A 78 29.20 22.77 10.43
N ASN A 79 29.54 21.48 10.27
CA ASN A 79 30.86 21.03 9.85
C ASN A 79 31.16 21.29 8.36
N GLY A 80 30.15 21.67 7.56
CA GLY A 80 30.28 21.99 6.13
C GLY A 80 30.58 23.46 5.80
N LYS A 81 30.66 24.37 6.78
CA LYS A 81 31.09 25.76 6.52
C LYS A 81 32.62 25.85 6.51
N PRO A 82 33.25 26.41 5.46
CA PRO A 82 34.67 26.70 5.49
C PRO A 82 34.91 27.72 6.59
N THR A 83 35.50 27.28 7.69
CA THR A 83 36.07 28.22 8.66
C THR A 83 37.39 28.66 8.05
N GLU A 84 37.48 29.91 7.60
CA GLU A 84 38.79 30.55 7.41
C GLU A 84 39.49 30.52 8.77
N ILE A 85 40.39 29.56 8.94
CA ILE A 85 41.31 29.53 10.07
C ILE A 85 42.66 29.96 9.52
N THR A 86 43.02 31.18 9.93
CA THR A 86 44.38 31.69 9.91
C THR A 86 45.29 30.79 10.74
N ASP A 87 46.50 30.57 10.23
CA ASP A 87 47.55 29.70 10.75
C ASP A 87 47.76 29.78 12.27
N SER A 88 47.94 28.62 12.93
CA SER A 88 49.28 28.14 13.35
C SER A 88 49.24 27.07 14.46
N ALA A 89 50.26 26.20 14.40
CA ALA A 89 50.87 25.37 15.45
C ALA A 89 50.48 23.87 15.59
N ASN A 90 51.34 23.04 14.98
CA ASN A 90 51.93 21.75 15.43
C ASN A 90 51.47 21.13 16.78
N ILE A 91 51.24 19.80 16.80
CA ILE A 91 52.15 18.77 17.38
C ILE A 91 51.53 17.34 17.28
N SER A 92 52.38 16.41 16.77
CA SER A 92 52.55 14.95 16.96
C SER A 92 51.47 13.89 16.65
N ASN A 93 51.96 12.94 15.83
CA ASN A 93 51.54 11.57 15.54
C ASN A 93 51.01 10.72 16.72
N GLY A 94 50.03 9.89 16.41
CA GLY A 94 49.68 8.66 17.12
C GLY A 94 48.89 7.71 16.21
N ASP A 95 49.57 6.69 15.69
CA ASP A 95 49.01 5.53 15.00
C ASP A 95 48.26 4.63 16.01
N GLY A 96 47.14 4.02 15.61
CA GLY A 96 46.58 2.88 16.36
C GLY A 96 45.07 2.62 16.20
N ASN A 97 44.76 1.57 15.44
CA ASN A 97 43.59 0.67 15.52
C ASN A 97 42.17 1.23 15.33
N GLY A 98 41.67 1.08 14.09
CA GLY A 98 40.28 1.31 13.70
C GLY A 98 39.59 0.06 13.15
N GLU A 99 39.59 -1.06 13.89
CA GLU A 99 38.80 -2.26 13.55
C GLU A 99 38.28 -2.87 14.86
N HIS A 100 37.03 -2.54 15.24
CA HIS A 100 36.13 -3.37 16.08
C HIS A 100 34.84 -2.67 16.57
N ASN A 101 34.51 -1.44 16.16
CA ASN A 101 33.45 -0.66 16.82
C ASN A 101 32.09 -0.55 16.07
N ARG A 102 31.86 -1.32 15.00
CA ARG A 102 30.60 -1.23 14.21
C ARG A 102 29.47 -2.11 14.75
N ASP A 103 29.77 -3.32 15.22
CA ASP A 103 28.74 -4.30 15.60
C ASP A 103 28.01 -3.96 16.92
N ASN A 104 28.63 -3.13 17.77
CA ASN A 104 28.03 -2.71 19.04
C ASN A 104 27.07 -1.50 18.85
N LYS A 105 27.28 -0.68 17.81
CA LYS A 105 26.47 0.53 17.56
C LYS A 105 25.06 0.20 17.10
N GLU A 106 24.90 -0.75 16.18
CA GLU A 106 23.62 -1.11 15.56
C GLU A 106 22.63 -1.70 16.59
N GLN A 107 23.11 -2.52 17.53
CA GLN A 107 22.28 -3.09 18.59
C GLN A 107 21.87 -2.03 19.63
N ILE A 108 22.80 -1.16 20.02
CA ILE A 108 22.56 -0.07 20.99
C ILE A 108 21.56 0.98 20.47
N SER A 109 21.59 1.31 19.17
CA SER A 109 20.69 2.30 18.57
C SER A 109 19.23 1.87 18.60
N LEU A 110 18.95 0.58 18.52
CA LEU A 110 17.59 0.03 18.47
C LEU A 110 17.02 -0.29 19.86
N ASP A 111 17.85 -0.79 20.78
CA ASP A 111 17.46 -1.03 22.19
C ASP A 111 17.11 0.28 22.93
N LYS A 112 17.57 1.43 22.42
CA LYS A 112 17.24 2.77 22.92
C LYS A 112 16.03 3.42 22.26
N VAL A 113 15.63 3.00 21.05
CA VAL A 113 14.34 3.41 20.44
C VAL A 113 13.17 2.92 21.29
N ASP A 114 13.30 1.73 21.88
CA ASP A 114 12.32 1.17 22.79
C ASP A 114 12.17 2.01 24.08
N ALA A 115 13.21 2.74 24.49
CA ALA A 115 13.19 3.62 25.67
C ALA A 115 12.49 4.98 25.44
N LEU A 116 12.19 5.33 24.18
CA LEU A 116 11.68 6.65 23.77
C LEU A 116 10.15 6.74 23.66
N MET A 117 9.43 5.71 24.08
CA MET A 117 7.96 5.58 24.06
C MET A 117 7.23 6.47 25.11
N LYS A 118 7.63 7.74 25.30
CA LYS A 118 7.02 8.67 26.29
C LYS A 118 5.97 9.59 25.65
N LYS A 119 4.80 9.71 26.31
CA LYS A 119 3.60 10.46 25.83
C LYS A 119 3.84 11.92 25.45
N ASP A 120 4.82 12.61 26.04
CA ASP A 120 5.06 14.03 25.79
C ASP A 120 5.72 14.29 24.42
N ALA A 121 6.53 13.34 23.92
CA ALA A 121 7.17 13.45 22.60
C ALA A 121 6.15 13.34 21.44
N GLN A 122 5.10 12.54 21.63
CA GLN A 122 4.01 12.34 20.67
C GLN A 122 3.30 13.66 20.31
N LYS A 123 2.95 14.46 21.33
CA LYS A 123 2.16 15.67 21.14
C LYS A 123 2.92 16.76 20.36
N ASN A 124 4.23 16.86 20.58
CA ASN A 124 5.07 17.87 19.94
C ASN A 124 5.38 17.50 18.48
N ILE A 125 5.76 16.25 18.20
CA ILE A 125 6.10 15.78 16.84
C ILE A 125 4.90 15.92 15.89
N MET A 126 3.73 15.44 16.31
CA MET A 126 2.52 15.51 15.48
C MET A 126 2.10 16.95 15.19
N SER A 127 2.20 17.84 16.19
CA SER A 127 1.86 19.26 16.01
C SER A 127 2.80 19.98 15.03
N GLU A 128 4.09 19.65 15.02
CA GLU A 128 5.07 20.33 14.16
C GLU A 128 4.99 19.85 12.70
N ILE A 129 4.82 18.54 12.49
CA ILE A 129 4.66 17.93 11.17
C ILE A 129 3.34 18.39 10.51
N ALA A 130 2.28 18.63 11.29
CA ALA A 130 0.98 19.10 10.80
C ALA A 130 0.96 20.57 10.37
N THR A 131 1.79 21.42 10.97
CA THR A 131 1.68 22.89 10.85
C THR A 131 2.69 23.54 9.91
N LYS A 132 3.80 22.85 9.60
CA LYS A 132 4.84 23.39 8.71
C LYS A 132 4.59 23.09 7.24
N LYS A 133 5.14 23.94 6.36
CA LYS A 133 5.01 23.81 4.90
C LYS A 133 6.31 23.31 4.29
N VAL A 134 6.25 22.22 3.52
CA VAL A 134 7.36 21.82 2.64
C VAL A 134 7.14 22.45 1.27
N THR A 135 8.20 23.02 0.71
CA THR A 135 8.22 23.57 -0.65
C THR A 135 9.07 22.69 -1.59
N PRO A 136 8.88 22.77 -2.92
CA PRO A 136 9.66 22.00 -3.89
C PRO A 136 11.19 22.15 -3.73
N GLN A 137 11.67 23.29 -3.24
CA GLN A 137 13.10 23.53 -3.02
C GLN A 137 13.75 22.52 -2.05
N HIS A 138 12.99 21.99 -1.09
CA HIS A 138 13.49 20.98 -0.13
C HIS A 138 13.77 19.62 -0.79
N PHE A 139 13.22 19.39 -1.98
CA PHE A 139 13.39 18.16 -2.76
C PHE A 139 14.44 18.29 -3.88
N THR A 140 15.21 19.38 -3.91
CA THR A 140 16.21 19.62 -4.98
C THR A 140 17.20 18.46 -5.14
N ALA A 141 17.65 17.86 -4.03
CA ALA A 141 18.54 16.69 -4.06
C ALA A 141 17.86 15.45 -4.65
N LEU A 142 16.62 15.18 -4.25
CA LEU A 142 15.80 14.10 -4.83
C LEU A 142 15.63 14.30 -6.33
N PHE A 143 15.25 15.50 -6.77
CA PHE A 143 15.07 15.78 -8.20
C PHE A 143 16.38 15.68 -8.98
N ALA A 144 17.50 16.13 -8.42
CA ALA A 144 18.82 15.94 -9.03
C ALA A 144 19.16 14.45 -9.20
N GLN A 145 18.82 13.61 -8.21
CA GLN A 145 19.00 12.16 -8.30
C GLN A 145 18.10 11.56 -9.38
N LEU A 146 16.81 11.93 -9.44
CA LEU A 146 15.89 11.46 -10.48
C LEU A 146 16.36 11.86 -11.90
N ARG A 147 16.92 13.06 -12.07
CA ARG A 147 17.54 13.48 -13.35
C ARG A 147 18.71 12.58 -13.73
N LYS A 148 19.59 12.23 -12.77
CA LYS A 148 20.70 11.30 -13.00
C LYS A 148 20.22 9.90 -13.39
N MET A 149 19.04 9.50 -12.91
CA MET A 149 18.39 8.23 -13.24
C MET A 149 17.63 8.27 -14.57
N GLY A 150 17.66 9.39 -15.31
CA GLY A 150 17.04 9.51 -16.63
C GLY A 150 15.54 9.80 -16.61
N VAL A 151 14.97 10.19 -15.47
CA VAL A 151 13.57 10.63 -15.37
C VAL A 151 13.40 11.94 -16.15
N GLN A 152 12.33 12.05 -16.94
CA GLN A 152 12.11 13.21 -17.80
C GLN A 152 11.76 14.46 -16.99
N GLU A 153 12.16 15.64 -17.48
CA GLU A 153 11.89 16.91 -16.78
C GLU A 153 10.38 17.18 -16.64
N SER A 154 9.55 16.70 -17.57
CA SER A 154 8.09 16.76 -17.45
C SER A 154 7.55 15.93 -16.28
N GLU A 155 8.12 14.74 -16.04
CA GLU A 155 7.76 13.88 -14.92
C GLU A 155 8.21 14.50 -13.59
N ILE A 156 9.40 15.10 -13.55
CA ILE A 156 9.90 15.82 -12.37
C ILE A 156 9.02 17.02 -12.04
N LYS A 157 8.65 17.83 -13.03
CA LYS A 157 7.71 18.95 -12.83
C LYS A 157 6.33 18.48 -12.34
N SER A 158 5.88 17.31 -12.80
CA SER A 158 4.66 16.69 -12.28
C SER A 158 4.82 16.33 -10.81
N MET A 159 5.93 15.72 -10.42
CA MET A 159 6.24 15.42 -9.01
C MET A 159 6.37 16.68 -8.15
N GLU A 160 7.03 17.74 -8.62
CA GLU A 160 7.09 19.04 -7.94
C GLU A 160 5.69 19.58 -7.63
N LYS A 161 4.80 19.53 -8.63
CA LYS A 161 3.40 19.93 -8.46
C LYS A 161 2.69 19.07 -7.42
N ILE A 162 2.85 17.75 -7.49
CA ILE A 162 2.26 16.80 -6.52
C ILE A 162 2.75 17.12 -5.10
N LEU A 163 4.06 17.25 -4.90
CA LEU A 163 4.66 17.49 -3.60
C LEU A 163 4.23 18.85 -3.02
N SER A 164 4.01 19.87 -3.86
CA SER A 164 3.49 21.16 -3.39
C SER A 164 2.04 21.13 -2.86
N GLN A 165 1.30 20.06 -3.16
CA GLN A 165 -0.09 19.88 -2.73
C GLN A 165 -0.22 19.09 -1.42
N MET A 166 0.89 18.61 -0.85
CA MET A 166 0.90 17.80 0.35
C MET A 166 1.57 18.50 1.53
N THR A 167 1.04 18.33 2.73
CA THR A 167 1.73 18.70 3.97
C THR A 167 2.83 17.68 4.28
N PRO A 168 3.85 18.05 5.09
CA PRO A 168 4.83 17.10 5.62
C PRO A 168 4.16 15.87 6.24
N GLU A 169 3.09 16.10 7.03
CA GLU A 169 2.27 15.06 7.63
C GLU A 169 1.72 14.10 6.58
N GLU A 170 1.01 14.64 5.59
CA GLU A 170 0.40 13.83 4.54
C GLU A 170 1.45 13.01 3.79
N MET A 171 2.62 13.57 3.48
CA MET A 171 3.70 12.84 2.81
C MET A 171 4.18 11.64 3.63
N CYS A 172 4.42 11.83 4.93
CA CYS A 172 4.88 10.77 5.81
C CYS A 172 3.81 9.70 6.04
N PHE A 173 2.56 10.10 6.28
CA PHE A 173 1.49 9.17 6.63
C PHE A 173 0.87 8.46 5.43
N SER A 174 0.85 9.06 4.23
CA SER A 174 0.25 8.44 3.05
C SER A 174 0.85 7.06 2.74
N ILE A 175 2.17 6.90 2.86
CA ILE A 175 2.83 5.61 2.62
C ILE A 175 2.44 4.59 3.70
N LEU A 176 2.46 4.99 4.97
CA LEU A 176 2.12 4.11 6.10
C LEU A 176 0.66 3.66 6.07
N LYS A 177 -0.25 4.55 5.66
CA LYS A 177 -1.68 4.26 5.43
C LYS A 177 -1.86 3.33 4.22
N MET A 178 -1.12 3.55 3.14
CA MET A 178 -1.19 2.75 1.91
C MET A 178 -0.75 1.30 2.10
N ILE A 179 0.26 1.03 2.93
CA ILE A 179 0.79 -0.33 3.19
C ILE A 179 -0.24 -1.21 3.92
N LYS A 180 -1.01 -0.66 4.86
CA LYS A 180 -1.93 -1.42 5.72
C LYS A 180 -1.24 -2.63 6.40
N GLN A 181 -1.75 -3.84 6.20
CA GLN A 181 -1.19 -5.11 6.71
C GLN A 181 -0.14 -5.76 5.78
N GLU A 182 0.17 -5.15 4.63
CA GLU A 182 1.05 -5.76 3.62
C GLU A 182 2.54 -5.62 3.99
N HIS A 183 3.38 -6.46 3.40
CA HIS A 183 4.83 -6.27 3.47
C HIS A 183 5.22 -5.01 2.68
N PRO A 184 6.02 -4.07 3.23
CA PRO A 184 6.38 -2.83 2.56
C PRO A 184 7.13 -3.08 1.24
N ASP A 185 8.02 -4.08 1.19
CA ASP A 185 8.69 -4.45 -0.07
C ASP A 185 7.70 -4.94 -1.14
N SER A 186 6.66 -5.69 -0.78
CA SER A 186 5.64 -6.11 -1.76
C SER A 186 5.01 -4.90 -2.44
N LEU A 187 4.69 -3.84 -1.67
CA LEU A 187 4.16 -2.60 -2.23
C LEU A 187 5.15 -1.94 -3.20
N LEU A 188 6.42 -1.83 -2.83
CA LEU A 188 7.46 -1.24 -3.70
C LEU A 188 7.72 -2.07 -4.96
N LEU A 189 7.77 -3.39 -4.81
CA LEU A 189 7.99 -4.35 -5.89
C LEU A 189 6.86 -4.29 -6.93
N ARG A 190 5.61 -4.04 -6.53
CA ARG A 190 4.50 -3.80 -7.49
C ARG A 190 4.81 -2.63 -8.43
N PHE A 191 5.30 -1.51 -7.91
CA PHE A 191 5.67 -0.35 -8.74
C PHE A 191 6.88 -0.65 -9.64
N LEU A 192 7.88 -1.37 -9.12
CA LEU A 192 9.04 -1.78 -9.92
C LEU A 192 8.66 -2.72 -11.06
N ARG A 193 7.87 -3.77 -10.78
CA ARG A 193 7.37 -4.70 -11.81
C ARG A 193 6.55 -3.96 -12.87
N ALA A 194 5.63 -3.08 -12.45
CA ALA A 194 4.80 -2.28 -13.35
C ALA A 194 5.59 -1.29 -14.22
N ARG A 195 6.82 -0.94 -13.83
CA ARG A 195 7.73 -0.07 -14.58
C ARG A 195 8.97 -0.79 -15.08
N LYS A 196 8.89 -2.12 -15.23
CA LYS A 196 9.94 -2.96 -15.83
C LYS A 196 11.31 -2.73 -15.16
N TRP A 197 11.29 -2.60 -13.84
CA TRP A 197 12.46 -2.36 -12.98
C TRP A 197 13.18 -1.02 -13.23
N ASP A 198 12.53 -0.06 -13.90
CA ASP A 198 12.97 1.34 -13.94
C ASP A 198 12.59 2.01 -12.61
N VAL A 199 13.60 2.22 -11.75
CA VAL A 199 13.40 2.75 -10.40
C VAL A 199 12.86 4.18 -10.41
N GLY A 200 13.35 5.02 -11.33
CA GLY A 200 12.90 6.41 -11.45
C GLY A 200 11.42 6.47 -11.81
N LYS A 201 11.00 5.72 -12.84
CA LYS A 201 9.58 5.65 -13.24
C LYS A 201 8.72 4.94 -12.19
N GLY A 202 9.25 3.93 -11.50
CA GLY A 202 8.58 3.27 -10.38
C GLY A 202 8.26 4.25 -9.26
N PHE A 203 9.23 5.07 -8.87
CA PHE A 203 9.06 6.13 -7.89
C PHE A 203 8.03 7.19 -8.35
N THR A 204 8.12 7.68 -9.59
CA THR A 204 7.12 8.61 -10.17
C THR A 204 5.71 8.06 -10.08
N MET A 205 5.52 6.79 -10.44
CA MET A 205 4.22 6.12 -10.40
C MET A 205 3.67 6.04 -8.97
N MET A 206 4.53 5.70 -8.00
CA MET A 206 4.14 5.66 -6.58
C MET A 206 3.71 7.03 -6.05
N VAL A 207 4.45 8.10 -6.36
CA VAL A 207 4.08 9.48 -5.94
C VAL A 207 2.76 9.91 -6.59
N THR A 208 2.56 9.58 -7.87
CA THR A 208 1.30 9.87 -8.57
C THR A 208 0.14 9.09 -7.96
N ASN A 209 0.36 7.84 -7.56
CA ASN A 209 -0.64 7.04 -6.87
C ASN A 209 -1.01 7.65 -5.51
N ILE A 210 -0.03 8.08 -4.71
CA ILE A 210 -0.27 8.74 -3.43
C ILE A 210 -1.17 9.97 -3.61
N LEU A 211 -0.91 10.81 -4.62
CA LEU A 211 -1.78 11.95 -4.90
C LEU A 211 -3.18 11.51 -5.28
N TRP A 212 -3.32 10.55 -6.19
CA TRP A 212 -4.63 10.05 -6.59
C TRP A 212 -5.43 9.51 -5.39
N ARG A 213 -4.77 8.80 -4.46
CA ARG A 213 -5.40 8.32 -3.23
C ARG A 213 -5.94 9.46 -2.37
N LYS A 214 -5.19 10.58 -2.29
CA LYS A 214 -5.62 11.80 -1.61
C LYS A 214 -6.80 12.47 -2.32
N GLU A 215 -6.73 12.62 -3.64
CA GLU A 215 -7.80 13.24 -4.45
C GLU A 215 -9.12 12.47 -4.35
N VAL A 216 -9.06 11.14 -4.38
CA VAL A 216 -10.21 10.24 -4.22
C VAL A 216 -10.59 10.03 -2.75
N GLN A 217 -9.78 10.53 -1.81
CA GLN A 217 -9.96 10.42 -0.37
C GLN A 217 -10.13 8.98 0.09
N VAL A 218 -9.27 8.09 -0.41
CA VAL A 218 -9.36 6.65 -0.12
C VAL A 218 -9.24 6.40 1.39
N ASP A 219 -8.20 6.97 1.99
CA ASP A 219 -7.85 6.70 3.39
C ASP A 219 -8.61 7.57 4.40
N ASP A 220 -9.12 8.73 3.97
CA ASP A 220 -9.76 9.71 4.86
C ASP A 220 -11.30 9.77 4.71
N ASP A 221 -11.86 9.18 3.64
CA ASP A 221 -13.30 9.21 3.38
C ASP A 221 -13.87 7.84 2.99
N ILE A 222 -13.35 7.17 1.96
CA ILE A 222 -13.92 5.89 1.49
C ILE A 222 -13.82 4.81 2.58
N LEU A 223 -12.62 4.59 3.13
CA LEU A 223 -12.40 3.57 4.16
C LEU A 223 -13.10 3.90 5.50
N PRO A 224 -13.03 5.14 6.03
CA PRO A 224 -13.65 5.43 7.33
C PRO A 224 -15.17 5.54 7.29
N LYS A 225 -15.78 5.88 6.14
CA LYS A 225 -17.26 5.96 6.02
C LYS A 225 -17.87 4.60 5.68
N GLY A 226 -17.33 3.92 4.67
CA GLY A 226 -17.77 2.60 4.24
C GLY A 226 -19.29 2.44 4.06
N GLU A 227 -19.78 1.24 4.36
CA GLU A 227 -21.13 0.81 4.02
C GLU A 227 -22.21 1.35 4.97
N LEU A 228 -21.92 1.39 6.28
CA LEU A 228 -22.85 1.93 7.29
C LEU A 228 -23.13 3.42 7.05
N TYR A 229 -22.11 4.21 6.74
CA TYR A 229 -22.31 5.63 6.45
C TYR A 229 -23.20 5.80 5.22
N ALA A 230 -22.96 5.06 4.14
CA ALA A 230 -23.79 5.13 2.94
C ALA A 230 -25.25 4.77 3.25
N LEU A 231 -25.47 3.75 4.07
CA LEU A 231 -26.80 3.37 4.54
C LEU A 231 -27.47 4.49 5.35
N LYS A 232 -26.78 5.08 6.34
CA LYS A 232 -27.28 6.20 7.14
C LYS A 232 -27.57 7.43 6.26
N GLN A 233 -26.64 7.79 5.38
CA GLN A 233 -26.79 8.87 4.40
C GLN A 233 -28.01 8.68 3.51
N SER A 234 -28.32 7.44 3.12
CA SER A 234 -29.47 7.12 2.27
C SER A 234 -30.84 7.37 2.94
N ARG A 235 -30.87 7.37 4.27
CA ARG A 235 -32.07 7.44 5.13
C ARG A 235 -32.21 8.76 5.89
N ASP A 236 -31.14 9.55 6.03
CA ASP A 236 -31.15 10.77 6.83
C ASP A 236 -32.02 11.88 6.21
N GLU A 237 -33.16 12.16 6.84
CA GLU A 237 -34.14 13.15 6.39
C GLU A 237 -33.58 14.56 6.31
N LYS A 238 -32.55 14.88 7.11
CA LYS A 238 -31.92 16.21 7.15
C LYS A 238 -31.03 16.48 5.93
N LEU A 239 -30.65 15.45 5.19
CA LEU A 239 -29.79 15.58 4.02
C LEU A 239 -30.57 15.94 2.75
N THR A 240 -29.86 16.61 1.82
CA THR A 240 -30.40 16.96 0.51
C THR A 240 -30.77 15.71 -0.31
N ALA A 241 -31.64 15.88 -1.32
CA ALA A 241 -32.00 14.78 -2.21
C ALA A 241 -30.77 14.16 -2.92
N LYS A 242 -29.78 14.98 -3.28
CA LYS A 242 -28.52 14.55 -3.90
C LYS A 242 -27.71 13.67 -2.94
N GLN A 243 -27.44 14.14 -1.72
CA GLN A 243 -26.68 13.38 -0.72
C GLN A 243 -27.36 12.05 -0.37
N LYS A 244 -28.69 12.05 -0.20
CA LYS A 244 -29.43 10.80 0.01
C LYS A 244 -29.34 9.86 -1.19
N LYS A 245 -29.32 10.41 -2.42
CA LYS A 245 -29.15 9.62 -3.64
C LYS A 245 -27.75 9.00 -3.68
N GLU A 246 -26.69 9.70 -3.33
CA GLU A 246 -25.32 9.16 -3.28
C GLU A 246 -25.22 7.95 -2.33
N GLY A 247 -25.79 8.06 -1.13
CA GLY A 247 -25.85 6.94 -0.17
C GLY A 247 -26.66 5.75 -0.70
N ARG A 248 -27.82 6.01 -1.33
CA ARG A 248 -28.63 4.98 -1.99
C ARG A 248 -27.86 4.31 -3.13
N ASP A 249 -27.27 5.10 -4.02
CA ASP A 249 -26.55 4.63 -5.20
C ASP A 249 -25.42 3.68 -4.80
N PHE A 250 -24.68 4.00 -3.73
CA PHE A 250 -23.63 3.13 -3.18
C PHE A 250 -24.19 1.84 -2.58
N ILE A 251 -25.17 1.93 -1.66
CA ILE A 251 -25.65 0.75 -0.92
C ILE A 251 -26.46 -0.21 -1.80
N GLU A 252 -27.12 0.28 -2.84
CA GLU A 252 -27.84 -0.56 -3.80
C GLU A 252 -26.89 -1.44 -4.64
N GLN A 253 -25.63 -1.03 -4.84
CA GLN A 253 -24.63 -1.90 -5.51
C GLN A 253 -24.39 -3.19 -4.71
N LEU A 254 -24.31 -3.06 -3.38
CA LEU A 254 -24.16 -4.16 -2.43
C LEU A 254 -25.45 -4.98 -2.37
N LYS A 255 -26.60 -4.35 -2.08
CA LYS A 255 -27.88 -5.06 -1.94
C LYS A 255 -28.26 -5.92 -3.15
N THR A 256 -27.98 -5.42 -4.35
CA THR A 256 -28.28 -6.15 -5.59
C THR A 256 -27.29 -7.28 -5.88
N GLY A 257 -26.17 -7.37 -5.14
CA GLY A 257 -25.09 -8.31 -5.42
C GLY A 257 -24.50 -8.08 -6.81
N LYS A 258 -24.38 -6.81 -7.23
CA LYS A 258 -23.77 -6.46 -8.53
C LYS A 258 -22.31 -6.87 -8.58
N SER A 259 -21.60 -6.70 -7.47
CA SER A 259 -20.25 -7.22 -7.25
C SER A 259 -20.17 -7.82 -5.86
N PHE A 260 -19.45 -8.93 -5.70
CA PHE A 260 -19.24 -9.53 -4.39
C PHE A 260 -17.93 -10.34 -4.34
N LEU A 261 -17.32 -10.36 -3.15
CA LEU A 261 -16.16 -11.19 -2.85
C LEU A 261 -16.62 -12.54 -2.32
N HIS A 262 -16.14 -13.62 -2.93
CA HIS A 262 -16.41 -14.98 -2.45
C HIS A 262 -15.40 -15.97 -3.00
N GLY A 263 -14.94 -16.91 -2.18
CA GLY A 263 -14.02 -17.96 -2.58
C GLY A 263 -12.63 -17.48 -3.04
N PHE A 264 -11.80 -18.45 -3.40
CA PHE A 264 -10.43 -18.24 -3.84
C PHE A 264 -10.15 -19.00 -5.13
N ASP A 265 -9.31 -18.43 -5.99
CA ASP A 265 -8.81 -19.12 -7.17
C ASP A 265 -7.80 -20.23 -6.79
N ARG A 266 -7.38 -21.03 -7.76
CA ARG A 266 -6.43 -22.14 -7.53
C ARG A 266 -5.05 -21.69 -7.04
N GLN A 267 -4.72 -20.40 -7.14
CA GLN A 267 -3.50 -19.81 -6.62
C GLN A 267 -3.72 -19.12 -5.26
N GLY A 268 -4.93 -19.21 -4.69
CA GLY A 268 -5.25 -18.58 -3.41
C GLY A 268 -5.54 -17.08 -3.52
N ARG A 269 -5.85 -16.57 -4.72
CA ARG A 269 -6.29 -15.18 -4.90
C ARG A 269 -7.76 -15.05 -4.53
N PRO A 270 -8.17 -14.05 -3.72
CA PRO A 270 -9.58 -13.75 -3.51
C PRO A 270 -10.28 -13.48 -4.84
N VAL A 271 -11.50 -14.00 -5.00
CA VAL A 271 -12.30 -13.80 -6.22
C VAL A 271 -13.39 -12.76 -5.99
N ASN A 272 -13.41 -11.73 -6.83
CA ASN A 272 -14.52 -10.79 -6.93
C ASN A 272 -15.36 -11.11 -8.17
N TYR A 273 -16.62 -11.49 -7.98
CA TYR A 273 -17.58 -11.73 -9.04
C TYR A 273 -18.37 -10.46 -9.36
N VAL A 274 -18.50 -10.13 -10.63
CA VAL A 274 -19.26 -8.98 -11.15
C VAL A 274 -20.37 -9.48 -12.06
N ARG A 275 -21.63 -9.33 -11.63
CA ARG A 275 -22.81 -9.73 -12.40
C ARG A 275 -23.24 -8.62 -13.35
N VAL A 276 -22.80 -8.69 -14.61
CA VAL A 276 -22.98 -7.59 -15.56
C VAL A 276 -24.45 -7.37 -15.93
N LYS A 277 -25.28 -8.42 -15.94
CA LYS A 277 -26.74 -8.33 -16.18
C LYS A 277 -27.48 -7.37 -15.24
N ILE A 278 -26.94 -7.12 -14.05
CA ILE A 278 -27.54 -6.25 -13.02
C ILE A 278 -27.23 -4.77 -13.31
N HIS A 279 -26.18 -4.48 -14.08
CA HIS A 279 -25.79 -3.13 -14.37
C HIS A 279 -26.83 -2.41 -15.23
N LYS A 280 -27.23 -1.21 -14.77
CA LYS A 280 -28.13 -0.28 -15.47
C LYS A 280 -27.37 1.04 -15.66
N PRO A 281 -27.02 1.41 -16.89
CA PRO A 281 -26.33 2.67 -17.18
C PRO A 281 -27.12 3.87 -16.64
N GLY A 282 -26.41 4.84 -16.05
CA GLY A 282 -27.02 6.07 -15.50
C GLY A 282 -27.90 5.91 -14.24
N ALA A 283 -28.05 4.69 -13.69
CA ALA A 283 -28.82 4.51 -12.44
C ALA A 283 -28.13 5.15 -11.22
N GLN A 284 -26.81 5.21 -11.24
CA GLN A 284 -25.94 5.79 -10.21
C GLN A 284 -25.08 6.92 -10.80
N SER A 285 -24.66 7.88 -9.99
CA SER A 285 -23.63 8.83 -10.44
C SER A 285 -22.29 8.12 -10.69
N GLU A 286 -21.49 8.67 -11.60
CA GLU A 286 -20.12 8.19 -11.88
C GLU A 286 -19.29 8.16 -10.59
N GLU A 287 -19.31 9.25 -9.83
CA GLU A 287 -18.61 9.37 -8.54
C GLU A 287 -19.01 8.27 -7.54
N ALA A 288 -20.30 7.98 -7.38
CA ALA A 288 -20.76 6.94 -6.45
C ALA A 288 -20.29 5.55 -6.89
N LEU A 289 -20.27 5.29 -8.20
CA LEU A 289 -19.83 4.00 -8.75
C LEU A 289 -18.31 3.83 -8.64
N GLU A 290 -17.53 4.87 -8.93
CA GLU A 290 -16.07 4.86 -8.76
C GLU A 290 -15.68 4.64 -7.30
N ARG A 291 -16.33 5.35 -6.37
CA ARG A 291 -16.14 5.15 -4.93
C ARG A 291 -16.48 3.73 -4.48
N TYR A 292 -17.55 3.15 -5.01
CA TYR A 292 -17.90 1.75 -4.77
C TYR A 292 -16.82 0.80 -5.31
N ILE A 293 -16.30 1.03 -6.52
CA ILE A 293 -15.23 0.22 -7.10
C ILE A 293 -13.97 0.28 -6.23
N VAL A 294 -13.57 1.47 -5.78
CA VAL A 294 -12.43 1.64 -4.87
C VAL A 294 -12.66 0.95 -3.53
N HIS A 295 -13.87 1.05 -2.96
CA HIS A 295 -14.25 0.32 -1.74
C HIS A 295 -14.05 -1.20 -1.91
N ILE A 296 -14.51 -1.77 -3.03
CA ILE A 296 -14.33 -3.21 -3.31
C ILE A 296 -12.85 -3.57 -3.49
N ILE A 297 -12.06 -2.79 -4.23
CA ILE A 297 -10.62 -3.04 -4.38
C ILE A 297 -9.91 -3.02 -3.02
N GLU A 298 -10.18 -2.01 -2.20
CA GLU A 298 -9.53 -1.88 -0.90
C GLU A 298 -9.99 -2.93 0.11
N THR A 299 -11.24 -3.36 0.02
CA THR A 299 -11.78 -4.48 0.81
C THR A 299 -11.14 -5.80 0.38
N THR A 300 -10.93 -5.99 -0.93
CA THR A 300 -10.24 -7.17 -1.48
C THR A 300 -8.81 -7.26 -0.95
N ARG A 301 -8.09 -6.13 -0.88
CA ARG A 301 -6.71 -6.10 -0.37
C ARG A 301 -6.61 -6.59 1.07
N LEU A 302 -7.64 -6.45 1.90
CA LEU A 302 -7.64 -6.94 3.29
C LEU A 302 -7.61 -8.47 3.39
N ILE A 303 -8.10 -9.16 2.37
CA ILE A 303 -8.23 -10.62 2.35
C ILE A 303 -7.21 -11.29 1.41
N VAL A 304 -6.27 -10.51 0.87
CA VAL A 304 -5.08 -11.01 0.16
C VAL A 304 -4.03 -11.40 1.20
N VAL A 305 -3.65 -12.67 1.22
CA VAL A 305 -2.72 -13.23 2.22
C VAL A 305 -1.38 -13.61 1.56
N PRO A 306 -0.23 -13.17 2.09
CA PRO A 306 1.08 -13.58 1.58
C PRO A 306 1.22 -15.11 1.48
N PRO A 307 1.93 -15.63 0.46
CA PRO A 307 2.74 -14.91 -0.53
C PRO A 307 1.92 -14.31 -1.70
N ILE A 308 0.59 -14.42 -1.67
CA ILE A 308 -0.27 -13.88 -2.71
C ILE A 308 -0.36 -12.35 -2.57
N GLU A 309 -0.21 -11.64 -3.68
CA GLU A 309 -0.26 -10.17 -3.73
C GLU A 309 -1.40 -9.63 -4.62
N THR A 310 -2.20 -10.51 -5.22
CA THR A 310 -3.15 -10.21 -6.30
C THR A 310 -4.53 -10.81 -6.06
N GLY A 311 -5.56 -10.22 -6.69
CA GLY A 311 -6.93 -10.74 -6.73
C GLY A 311 -7.34 -11.24 -8.12
N THR A 312 -8.46 -11.95 -8.18
CA THR A 312 -9.09 -12.43 -9.41
C THR A 312 -10.46 -11.78 -9.59
N ILE A 313 -10.78 -11.31 -10.81
CA ILE A 313 -12.09 -10.75 -11.13
C ILE A 313 -12.79 -11.65 -12.13
N VAL A 314 -14.04 -12.02 -11.86
CA VAL A 314 -14.91 -12.72 -12.80
C VAL A 314 -16.02 -11.77 -13.24
N PHE A 315 -15.98 -11.33 -14.50
CA PHE A 315 -17.13 -10.67 -15.12
C PHE A 315 -18.07 -11.74 -15.65
N ASP A 316 -19.17 -12.00 -14.93
CA ASP A 316 -20.25 -12.84 -15.39
C ASP A 316 -21.12 -12.09 -16.39
N MET A 317 -20.98 -12.47 -17.66
CA MET A 317 -21.72 -11.94 -18.79
C MET A 317 -23.00 -12.73 -19.09
N THR A 318 -23.37 -13.71 -18.26
CA THR A 318 -24.62 -14.45 -18.40
C THR A 318 -25.80 -13.49 -18.35
N GLY A 319 -26.62 -13.47 -19.40
CA GLY A 319 -27.75 -12.54 -19.52
C GLY A 319 -27.34 -11.10 -19.86
N PHE A 320 -26.09 -10.84 -20.23
CA PHE A 320 -25.65 -9.54 -20.75
C PHE A 320 -26.40 -9.17 -22.03
N SER A 321 -26.80 -7.90 -22.12
CA SER A 321 -27.26 -7.27 -23.35
C SER A 321 -26.64 -5.87 -23.50
N LEU A 322 -26.78 -5.25 -24.67
CA LEU A 322 -26.24 -3.91 -24.92
C LEU A 322 -26.81 -2.84 -23.98
N SER A 323 -28.00 -3.05 -23.39
CA SER A 323 -28.58 -2.12 -22.41
C SER A 323 -27.83 -2.11 -21.07
N ASN A 324 -26.96 -3.10 -20.82
CA ASN A 324 -26.12 -3.16 -19.63
C ASN A 324 -24.74 -2.50 -19.83
N MET A 325 -24.39 -2.07 -21.05
CA MET A 325 -23.05 -1.59 -21.35
C MET A 325 -22.89 -0.11 -20.95
N GLU A 326 -21.95 0.16 -20.06
CA GLU A 326 -21.51 1.51 -19.70
C GLU A 326 -19.98 1.58 -19.73
N TYR A 327 -19.41 2.47 -20.54
CA TYR A 327 -17.96 2.48 -20.79
C TYR A 327 -17.15 3.16 -19.68
N GLN A 328 -17.72 4.13 -18.96
CA GLN A 328 -17.00 4.85 -17.91
C GLN A 328 -16.51 3.95 -16.76
N PRO A 329 -17.35 3.12 -16.11
CA PRO A 329 -16.85 2.23 -15.06
C PRO A 329 -15.80 1.24 -15.58
N VAL A 330 -15.91 0.77 -16.83
CA VAL A 330 -14.88 -0.10 -17.44
C VAL A 330 -13.54 0.63 -17.58
N LYS A 331 -13.55 1.88 -18.08
CA LYS A 331 -12.33 2.71 -18.17
C LYS A 331 -11.74 2.99 -16.79
N PHE A 332 -12.58 3.25 -15.79
CA PHE A 332 -12.13 3.46 -14.43
C PHE A 332 -11.48 2.21 -13.83
N ILE A 333 -12.06 1.02 -14.04
CA ILE A 333 -11.48 -0.26 -13.61
C ILE A 333 -10.12 -0.50 -14.27
N ILE A 334 -10.00 -0.25 -15.58
CA ILE A 334 -8.73 -0.35 -16.30
C ILE A 334 -7.69 0.60 -15.69
N LYS A 335 -8.04 1.89 -15.55
CA LYS A 335 -7.17 2.91 -14.93
C LYS A 335 -6.74 2.52 -13.52
N CYS A 336 -7.65 1.92 -12.74
CA CYS A 336 -7.30 1.41 -11.41
C CYS A 336 -6.15 0.41 -11.49
N PHE A 337 -6.21 -0.62 -12.33
CA PHE A 337 -5.17 -1.66 -12.38
C PHE A 337 -3.92 -1.27 -13.18
N GLU A 338 -3.99 -0.27 -14.06
CA GLU A 338 -2.83 0.24 -14.80
C GLU A 338 -2.00 1.27 -14.03
N ALA A 339 -2.67 2.11 -13.23
CA ALA A 339 -2.06 3.29 -12.62
C ALA A 339 -2.12 3.29 -11.08
N ASN A 340 -3.24 2.88 -10.50
CA ASN A 340 -3.54 3.16 -9.09
C ASN A 340 -3.36 1.95 -8.16
N TYR A 341 -3.46 0.75 -8.70
CA TYR A 341 -3.27 -0.54 -8.04
C TYR A 341 -2.44 -1.44 -8.96
N PRO A 342 -1.23 -1.00 -9.35
CA PRO A 342 -0.37 -1.80 -10.21
C PRO A 342 -0.14 -3.16 -9.60
N GLU A 343 -0.06 -4.19 -10.45
CA GLU A 343 0.31 -5.54 -10.02
C GLU A 343 -0.57 -6.10 -8.88
N SER A 344 -1.81 -5.62 -8.78
CA SER A 344 -2.83 -6.11 -7.84
C SER A 344 -3.89 -7.00 -8.51
N LEU A 345 -3.99 -6.95 -9.85
CA LEU A 345 -4.80 -7.87 -10.65
C LEU A 345 -3.97 -9.08 -11.06
N GLY A 346 -4.45 -10.29 -10.75
CA GLY A 346 -3.85 -11.57 -11.15
C GLY A 346 -4.55 -12.16 -12.38
N LEU A 347 -5.87 -12.34 -12.31
CA LEU A 347 -6.69 -12.86 -13.40
C LEU A 347 -7.94 -11.99 -13.61
N LEU A 348 -8.32 -11.80 -14.87
CA LEU A 348 -9.58 -11.19 -15.25
C LEU A 348 -10.32 -12.15 -16.18
N LEU A 349 -11.32 -12.84 -15.64
CA LEU A 349 -12.10 -13.84 -16.36
C LEU A 349 -13.36 -13.19 -16.92
N ILE A 350 -13.48 -13.14 -18.24
CA ILE A 350 -14.73 -12.77 -18.92
C ILE A 350 -15.52 -14.07 -19.15
N HIS A 351 -16.53 -14.30 -18.31
CA HIS A 351 -17.30 -15.54 -18.31
C HIS A 351 -18.61 -15.42 -19.09
N ASN A 352 -18.88 -16.39 -19.95
CA ASN A 352 -20.13 -16.54 -20.69
C ASN A 352 -20.53 -15.31 -21.54
N ALA A 353 -19.55 -14.65 -22.16
CA ALA A 353 -19.80 -13.50 -23.02
C ALA A 353 -20.57 -13.88 -24.30
N PRO A 354 -21.70 -13.20 -24.63
CA PRO A 354 -22.43 -13.47 -25.86
C PRO A 354 -21.65 -13.00 -27.09
N TRP A 355 -21.96 -13.56 -28.26
CA TRP A 355 -21.22 -13.30 -29.51
C TRP A 355 -21.10 -11.79 -29.85
N ILE A 356 -22.13 -10.99 -29.52
CA ILE A 356 -22.16 -9.54 -29.72
C ILE A 356 -21.05 -8.81 -28.94
N PHE A 357 -20.58 -9.38 -27.83
CA PHE A 357 -19.52 -8.81 -27.02
C PHE A 357 -18.17 -8.75 -27.75
N SER A 358 -17.95 -9.56 -28.79
CA SER A 358 -16.69 -9.55 -29.57
C SER A 358 -16.34 -8.17 -30.14
N GLY A 359 -17.33 -7.41 -30.62
CA GLY A 359 -17.14 -6.05 -31.12
C GLY A 359 -16.79 -5.05 -30.01
N ILE A 360 -17.45 -5.17 -28.86
CA ILE A 360 -17.20 -4.36 -27.66
C ILE A 360 -15.80 -4.64 -27.11
N TRP A 361 -15.44 -5.92 -27.02
CA TRP A 361 -14.13 -6.36 -26.56
C TRP A 361 -13.00 -5.77 -27.38
N ARG A 362 -13.14 -5.69 -28.70
CA ARG A 362 -12.13 -5.06 -29.56
C ARG A 362 -11.88 -3.59 -29.18
N LEU A 363 -12.91 -2.87 -28.73
CA LEU A 363 -12.76 -1.49 -28.23
C LEU A 363 -12.08 -1.47 -26.87
N ILE A 364 -12.58 -2.28 -25.91
CA ILE A 364 -12.05 -2.35 -24.54
C ILE A 364 -10.58 -2.78 -24.55
N HIS A 365 -10.22 -3.79 -25.34
CA HIS A 365 -8.85 -4.26 -25.52
C HIS A 365 -7.91 -3.15 -26.02
N GLY A 366 -8.40 -2.22 -26.85
CA GLY A 366 -7.62 -1.07 -27.30
C GLY A 366 -7.32 -0.04 -26.20
N TRP A 367 -7.98 -0.12 -25.05
CA TRP A 367 -7.76 0.78 -23.90
C TRP A 367 -6.76 0.23 -22.89
N MET A 368 -6.50 -1.08 -22.91
CA MET A 368 -5.63 -1.74 -21.94
C MET A 368 -4.18 -1.74 -22.40
N ASP A 369 -3.27 -1.49 -21.47
CA ASP A 369 -1.86 -1.76 -21.63
C ASP A 369 -1.63 -3.28 -21.79
N PRO A 370 -0.51 -3.69 -22.43
CA PRO A 370 -0.24 -5.11 -22.68
C PRO A 370 -0.22 -5.99 -21.42
N VAL A 371 0.17 -5.45 -20.27
CA VAL A 371 0.23 -6.20 -19.00
C VAL A 371 -1.18 -6.52 -18.52
N VAL A 372 -2.08 -5.52 -18.42
CA VAL A 372 -3.47 -5.79 -18.03
C VAL A 372 -4.19 -6.66 -19.06
N ALA A 373 -3.99 -6.40 -20.36
CA ALA A 373 -4.60 -7.22 -21.42
C ALA A 373 -4.18 -8.69 -21.36
N SER A 374 -2.93 -8.98 -20.99
CA SER A 374 -2.42 -10.36 -20.86
C SER A 374 -3.07 -11.19 -19.74
N LYS A 375 -3.71 -10.52 -18.77
CA LYS A 375 -4.39 -11.16 -17.64
C LYS A 375 -5.84 -11.53 -17.95
N VAL A 376 -6.32 -11.17 -19.15
CA VAL A 376 -7.72 -11.41 -19.55
C VAL A 376 -7.88 -12.78 -20.19
N HIS A 377 -8.79 -13.58 -19.64
CA HIS A 377 -9.14 -14.90 -20.16
C HIS A 377 -10.64 -15.02 -20.40
N PHE A 378 -11.04 -15.61 -21.52
CA PHE A 378 -12.43 -15.88 -21.83
C PHE A 378 -12.80 -17.31 -21.42
N THR A 379 -13.90 -17.46 -20.70
CA THR A 379 -14.46 -18.75 -20.29
C THR A 379 -15.91 -18.86 -20.75
N ARG A 380 -16.37 -20.06 -21.12
CA ARG A 380 -17.74 -20.28 -21.64
C ARG A 380 -18.53 -21.31 -20.84
N SER A 381 -17.87 -22.04 -19.95
CA SER A 381 -18.47 -23.12 -19.17
C SER A 381 -17.81 -23.19 -17.79
N VAL A 382 -18.45 -23.88 -16.84
CA VAL A 382 -17.83 -24.20 -15.56
C VAL A 382 -16.49 -24.94 -15.74
N ASN A 383 -16.36 -25.81 -16.76
CA ASN A 383 -15.10 -26.51 -17.04
C ASN A 383 -13.98 -25.56 -17.51
N ASP A 384 -14.32 -24.42 -18.09
CA ASP A 384 -13.34 -23.38 -18.40
C ASP A 384 -12.95 -22.58 -17.15
N LEU A 385 -13.92 -22.26 -16.29
CA LEU A 385 -13.65 -21.62 -15.00
C LEU A 385 -12.82 -22.53 -14.09
N ASP A 386 -13.06 -23.85 -14.12
CA ASP A 386 -12.36 -24.87 -13.34
C ASP A 386 -10.84 -24.90 -13.59
N LYS A 387 -10.39 -24.36 -14.72
CA LYS A 387 -8.95 -24.18 -15.00
C LYS A 387 -8.29 -23.15 -14.08
N PHE A 388 -9.07 -22.22 -13.53
CA PHE A 388 -8.60 -21.07 -12.74
C PHE A 388 -9.11 -21.10 -11.30
N ILE A 389 -10.36 -21.49 -11.07
CA ILE A 389 -11.04 -21.51 -9.77
C ILE A 389 -11.54 -22.94 -9.55
N SER A 390 -11.29 -23.55 -8.39
CA SER A 390 -11.75 -24.92 -8.16
C SER A 390 -13.29 -24.99 -8.12
N ARG A 391 -13.90 -26.06 -8.64
CA ARG A 391 -15.37 -26.17 -8.74
C ARG A 391 -16.12 -26.00 -7.42
N ASP A 392 -15.51 -26.43 -6.31
CA ASP A 392 -16.00 -26.27 -4.92
C ASP A 392 -15.84 -24.84 -4.36
N GLN A 393 -15.29 -23.93 -5.16
CA GLN A 393 -15.19 -22.48 -4.89
C GLN A 393 -15.94 -21.65 -5.95
N ILE A 394 -16.64 -22.31 -6.88
CA ILE A 394 -17.48 -21.68 -7.88
C ILE A 394 -18.94 -21.81 -7.41
N PRO A 395 -19.66 -20.69 -7.21
CA PRO A 395 -21.07 -20.72 -6.87
C PRO A 395 -21.93 -21.46 -7.91
N ARG A 396 -23.02 -22.10 -7.46
CA ARG A 396 -23.99 -22.77 -8.35
C ARG A 396 -24.61 -21.89 -9.41
N GLU A 397 -24.73 -20.59 -9.17
CA GLU A 397 -25.20 -19.64 -10.19
C GLU A 397 -24.30 -19.59 -11.44
N LEU A 398 -23.04 -20.02 -11.33
CA LEU A 398 -22.08 -20.20 -12.43
C LEU A 398 -21.84 -21.68 -12.78
N ALA A 399 -22.80 -22.55 -12.39
CA ALA A 399 -22.78 -24.00 -12.58
C ALA A 399 -21.60 -24.73 -11.88
N GLY A 400 -21.03 -24.12 -10.83
CA GLY A 400 -20.07 -24.77 -9.94
C GLY A 400 -20.72 -25.69 -8.91
N ASP A 401 -19.89 -26.26 -8.04
CA ASP A 401 -20.32 -27.31 -7.10
C ASP A 401 -20.63 -26.73 -5.70
N GLU A 402 -20.29 -25.46 -5.45
CA GLU A 402 -20.50 -24.79 -4.17
C GLU A 402 -21.96 -24.36 -3.96
N GLU A 403 -22.59 -24.88 -2.92
CA GLU A 403 -23.93 -24.50 -2.43
C GLU A 403 -23.88 -23.15 -1.70
N TRP A 404 -23.56 -22.09 -2.43
CA TRP A 404 -23.49 -20.74 -1.90
C TRP A 404 -24.29 -19.76 -2.75
N GLU A 405 -24.97 -18.83 -2.08
CA GLU A 405 -25.71 -17.75 -2.70
C GLU A 405 -25.35 -16.42 -2.02
N TYR A 406 -25.22 -15.37 -2.82
CA TYR A 406 -24.98 -14.03 -2.30
C TYR A 406 -26.16 -13.58 -1.44
N LYS A 407 -25.87 -13.24 -0.19
CA LYS A 407 -26.80 -12.61 0.74
C LYS A 407 -26.22 -11.29 1.22
N TYR A 408 -26.95 -10.21 0.98
CA TYR A 408 -26.59 -8.92 1.55
C TYR A 408 -26.86 -8.93 3.05
N ILE A 409 -25.80 -8.77 3.85
CA ILE A 409 -25.89 -8.57 5.30
C ILE A 409 -25.83 -7.07 5.55
N GLN A 410 -26.94 -6.51 6.02
CA GLN A 410 -27.03 -5.07 6.30
C GLN A 410 -26.07 -4.69 7.44
N PRO A 411 -25.40 -3.52 7.35
CA PRO A 411 -24.69 -2.90 8.47
C PRO A 411 -25.54 -2.81 9.75
N GLU A 412 -24.91 -3.08 10.90
CA GLU A 412 -25.52 -2.83 12.22
C GLU A 412 -25.30 -1.37 12.63
N ASP A 413 -26.24 -0.76 13.36
CA ASP A 413 -26.20 0.67 13.63
C ASP A 413 -24.96 1.12 14.44
N ASN A 414 -24.41 0.20 15.24
CA ASN A 414 -23.30 0.40 16.16
C ASN A 414 -21.97 -0.27 15.72
N GLU A 415 -21.90 -0.95 14.57
CA GLU A 415 -20.71 -1.73 14.16
C GLU A 415 -19.41 -0.90 14.04
N ASN A 416 -19.54 0.43 13.94
CA ASN A 416 -18.43 1.38 13.82
C ASN A 416 -18.29 2.33 15.04
N GLU A 417 -19.00 2.09 16.15
CA GLU A 417 -18.97 2.98 17.32
C GLU A 417 -17.56 3.14 17.91
N ILE A 418 -16.75 2.09 17.86
CA ILE A 418 -15.36 2.10 18.34
C ILE A 418 -14.49 3.16 17.64
N MET A 419 -14.85 3.57 16.41
CA MET A 419 -14.13 4.63 15.68
C MET A 419 -14.29 6.03 16.31
N GLN A 420 -15.25 6.20 17.23
CA GLN A 420 -15.40 7.45 18.01
C GLN A 420 -14.33 7.59 19.09
N ASP A 421 -13.63 6.50 19.46
CA ASP A 421 -12.47 6.56 20.35
C ASP A 421 -11.23 7.04 19.58
N THR A 422 -11.21 8.35 19.35
CA THR A 422 -10.12 9.03 18.65
C THR A 422 -8.82 9.02 19.46
N ALA A 423 -8.89 8.96 20.79
CA ALA A 423 -7.71 8.93 21.64
C ALA A 423 -6.93 7.62 21.46
N THR A 424 -7.62 6.48 21.46
CA THR A 424 -6.97 5.19 21.19
C THR A 424 -6.49 5.09 19.75
N ARG A 425 -7.29 5.55 18.77
CA ARG A 425 -6.86 5.64 17.37
C ARG A 425 -5.56 6.40 17.21
N ASP A 426 -5.47 7.59 17.79
CA ASP A 426 -4.32 8.48 17.65
C ASP A 426 -3.08 7.89 18.37
N SER A 427 -3.29 7.19 19.49
CA SER A 427 -2.24 6.43 20.17
C SER A 427 -1.70 5.27 19.31
N LEU A 428 -2.58 4.46 18.71
CA LEU A 428 -2.19 3.35 17.85
C LEU A 428 -1.54 3.81 16.54
N MET A 429 -2.02 4.92 15.98
CA MET A 429 -1.40 5.55 14.79
C MET A 429 0.00 6.07 15.11
N TYR A 430 0.20 6.63 16.30
CA TYR A 430 1.53 7.04 16.76
C TYR A 430 2.45 5.82 16.94
N GLU A 431 1.98 4.75 17.59
CA GLU A 431 2.72 3.48 17.69
C GLU A 431 3.12 2.97 16.29
N ARG A 432 2.18 2.99 15.34
CA ARG A 432 2.42 2.62 13.93
C ARG A 432 3.52 3.46 13.30
N MET A 433 3.50 4.78 13.51
CA MET A 433 4.51 5.69 13.00
C MET A 433 5.90 5.34 13.58
N MET A 434 5.98 5.06 14.88
CA MET A 434 7.24 4.69 15.54
C MET A 434 7.78 3.35 15.03
N ILE A 435 6.92 2.34 14.83
CA ILE A 435 7.31 1.09 14.16
C ILE A 435 7.81 1.39 12.74
N GLY A 436 7.12 2.26 12.01
CA GLY A 436 7.53 2.71 10.67
C GLY A 436 8.93 3.34 10.65
N LEU A 437 9.26 4.18 11.63
CA LEU A 437 10.60 4.76 11.76
C LEU A 437 11.67 3.69 12.07
N ARG A 438 11.37 2.74 12.97
CA ARG A 438 12.26 1.59 13.22
C ARG A 438 12.49 0.74 11.97
N MET A 439 11.42 0.50 11.21
CA MET A 439 11.47 -0.25 9.94
C MET A 439 12.35 0.47 8.91
N LEU A 440 12.23 1.80 8.82
CA LEU A 440 13.07 2.64 7.97
C LEU A 440 14.54 2.55 8.38
N ALA A 441 14.85 2.68 9.68
CA ALA A 441 16.21 2.57 10.20
C ALA A 441 16.82 1.17 9.97
N ALA A 442 16.08 0.10 10.25
CA ALA A 442 16.54 -1.27 10.02
C ALA A 442 16.75 -1.57 8.53
N THR A 443 15.90 -1.01 7.66
CA THR A 443 16.04 -1.13 6.20
C THR A 443 17.30 -0.38 5.72
N ALA A 444 17.58 0.81 6.25
CA ALA A 444 18.80 1.55 5.95
C ALA A 444 20.07 0.79 6.37
N ALA A 445 20.08 0.21 7.59
CA ALA A 445 21.19 -0.60 8.08
C ALA A 445 21.44 -1.83 7.19
N TRP A 446 20.37 -2.54 6.80
CA TRP A 446 20.46 -3.67 5.88
C TRP A 446 21.03 -3.26 4.50
N ILE A 447 20.58 -2.14 3.93
CA ILE A 447 21.09 -1.63 2.64
C ILE A 447 22.59 -1.31 2.76
N SER A 448 22.98 -0.57 3.79
CA SER A 448 24.38 -0.19 4.03
C SER A 448 25.28 -1.42 4.16
N ALA A 449 24.91 -2.39 5.00
CA ALA A 449 25.67 -3.63 5.15
C ALA A 449 25.77 -4.41 3.84
N THR A 450 24.72 -4.40 3.02
CA THR A 450 24.71 -5.12 1.75
C THR A 450 25.65 -4.49 0.72
N ASP A 451 25.60 -3.17 0.56
CA ASP A 451 26.35 -2.47 -0.50
C ASP A 451 27.85 -2.30 -0.19
N TYR A 452 28.25 -2.41 1.08
CA TYR A 452 29.63 -2.25 1.54
C TYR A 452 30.30 -3.57 2.02
N SER A 453 29.66 -4.72 1.81
CA SER A 453 30.19 -6.04 2.18
C SER A 453 31.21 -6.60 1.18
N GLY A 454 32.33 -7.14 1.66
CA GLY A 454 33.42 -7.69 0.85
C GLY A 454 33.81 -9.15 1.16
N GLY A 455 33.34 -9.73 2.28
CA GLY A 455 33.72 -11.08 2.76
C GLY A 455 32.60 -11.97 3.31
N PRO A 456 32.90 -13.22 3.72
CA PRO A 456 31.91 -14.16 4.27
C PRO A 456 31.30 -13.75 5.62
N GLU A 457 32.07 -13.13 6.51
CA GLU A 457 31.58 -12.58 7.78
C GLU A 457 30.55 -11.47 7.56
N ASP A 458 30.74 -10.65 6.51
CA ASP A 458 29.78 -9.62 6.11
C ASP A 458 28.45 -10.22 5.64
N LYS A 459 28.44 -11.41 5.04
CA LYS A 459 27.20 -12.08 4.61
C LYS A 459 26.35 -12.53 5.79
N SER A 460 26.97 -13.03 6.87
CA SER A 460 26.26 -13.41 8.09
C SER A 460 25.59 -12.19 8.74
N LYS A 461 26.32 -11.06 8.77
CA LYS A 461 25.80 -9.79 9.29
C LYS A 461 24.63 -9.25 8.45
N VAL A 462 24.72 -9.29 7.12
CA VAL A 462 23.62 -8.89 6.23
C VAL A 462 22.36 -9.72 6.48
N GLU A 463 22.51 -11.03 6.69
CA GLU A 463 21.38 -11.92 6.97
C GLU A 463 20.76 -11.64 8.35
N GLU A 464 21.58 -11.40 9.38
CA GLU A 464 21.09 -11.00 10.71
C GLU A 464 20.28 -9.70 10.65
N LEU A 465 20.79 -8.67 9.96
CA LEU A 465 20.09 -7.40 9.76
C LEU A 465 18.77 -7.59 8.99
N LYS A 466 18.75 -8.50 8.01
CA LYS A 466 17.55 -8.83 7.25
C LYS A 466 16.50 -9.53 8.13
N ILE A 467 16.91 -10.50 8.96
CA ILE A 467 16.03 -11.18 9.94
C ILE A 467 15.43 -10.15 10.90
N ARG A 468 16.26 -9.27 11.45
CA ARG A 468 15.81 -8.20 12.36
C ARG A 468 14.80 -7.27 11.71
N ARG A 469 15.11 -6.79 10.50
CA ARG A 469 14.21 -5.95 9.69
C ARG A 469 12.87 -6.64 9.48
N ASN A 470 12.87 -7.93 9.12
CA ASN A 470 11.64 -8.68 8.91
C ASN A 470 10.82 -8.84 10.20
N GLY A 471 11.47 -8.95 11.37
CA GLY A 471 10.78 -8.93 12.67
C GLY A 471 10.02 -7.62 12.91
N ILE A 472 10.61 -6.48 12.58
CA ILE A 472 9.95 -5.16 12.70
C ILE A 472 8.79 -5.01 11.69
N ILE A 473 8.95 -5.56 10.48
CA ILE A 473 7.88 -5.58 9.47
C ILE A 473 6.69 -6.40 9.96
N GLU A 474 6.92 -7.53 10.62
CA GLU A 474 5.84 -8.33 11.21
C GLU A 474 5.16 -7.58 12.37
N GLU A 475 5.91 -6.85 13.20
CA GLU A 475 5.33 -5.94 14.21
C GLU A 475 4.45 -4.86 13.57
N PHE A 476 4.90 -4.25 12.47
CA PHE A 476 4.16 -3.23 11.72
C PHE A 476 2.82 -3.77 11.18
N LYS A 477 2.83 -5.01 10.69
CA LYS A 477 1.65 -5.73 10.23
C LYS A 477 0.69 -6.03 11.37
N GLN A 478 1.18 -6.53 12.51
CA GLN A 478 0.34 -6.82 13.68
C GLN A 478 -0.29 -5.56 14.26
N ASN A 479 0.45 -4.45 14.31
CA ASN A 479 -0.08 -3.17 14.73
C ASN A 479 -1.24 -2.68 13.84
N TYR A 480 -1.22 -2.96 12.52
CA TYR A 480 -2.35 -2.61 11.64
C TYR A 480 -3.67 -3.20 12.13
N TRP A 481 -3.70 -4.46 12.55
CA TRP A 481 -4.92 -5.11 13.01
C TRP A 481 -5.43 -4.57 14.35
N LYS A 482 -4.56 -4.02 15.20
CA LYS A 482 -4.98 -3.25 16.38
C LYS A 482 -5.62 -1.92 15.97
N LEU A 483 -5.08 -1.27 14.94
CA LEU A 483 -5.52 0.04 14.46
C LEU A 483 -6.78 -0.02 13.57
N ASP A 484 -6.94 -1.08 12.78
CA ASP A 484 -8.01 -1.27 11.79
C ASP A 484 -9.43 -0.95 12.30
N PRO A 485 -9.85 -1.42 13.49
CA PRO A 485 -11.17 -1.11 14.04
C PRO A 485 -11.45 0.39 14.18
N TYR A 486 -10.42 1.21 14.33
CA TYR A 486 -10.53 2.64 14.59
C TYR A 486 -10.43 3.52 13.34
N ILE A 487 -9.94 2.98 12.22
CA ILE A 487 -9.66 3.75 11.00
C ILE A 487 -10.48 3.31 9.78
N ARG A 488 -11.14 2.15 9.85
CA ARG A 488 -11.92 1.60 8.75
C ARG A 488 -13.31 1.18 9.23
N ALA A 489 -14.33 1.59 8.49
CA ALA A 489 -15.69 1.10 8.68
C ALA A 489 -15.80 -0.39 8.30
N ARG A 490 -16.60 -1.14 9.06
CA ARG A 490 -16.87 -2.55 8.77
C ARG A 490 -17.56 -2.70 7.41
N ALA A 491 -17.11 -3.69 6.65
CA ALA A 491 -17.60 -4.04 5.33
C ALA A 491 -18.33 -5.38 5.37
N LEU A 492 -18.94 -5.77 4.25
CA LEU A 492 -19.64 -7.04 4.14
C LEU A 492 -18.76 -8.25 4.49
N ILE A 493 -17.46 -8.20 4.18
CA ILE A 493 -16.51 -9.28 4.53
C ILE A 493 -16.32 -9.45 6.05
N ASP A 494 -16.46 -8.38 6.84
CA ASP A 494 -16.38 -8.44 8.30
C ASP A 494 -17.67 -9.09 8.84
N ARG A 495 -18.84 -8.61 8.37
CA ARG A 495 -20.15 -9.13 8.79
C ARG A 495 -20.40 -10.57 8.34
N ALA A 496 -19.85 -10.97 7.20
CA ALA A 496 -19.92 -12.35 6.72
C ALA A 496 -18.95 -13.29 7.46
N GLY A 497 -18.09 -12.77 8.33
CA GLY A 497 -17.10 -13.56 9.07
C GLY A 497 -15.88 -14.00 8.25
N VAL A 498 -15.74 -13.50 7.01
CA VAL A 498 -14.60 -13.80 6.12
C VAL A 498 -13.32 -13.20 6.67
N LEU A 499 -13.39 -11.96 7.17
CA LEU A 499 -12.27 -11.28 7.83
C LEU A 499 -12.58 -11.12 9.32
N LYS A 500 -11.70 -11.66 10.17
CA LYS A 500 -11.75 -11.44 11.63
C LYS A 500 -10.96 -10.19 12.03
N ALA A 501 -11.23 -9.69 13.23
CA ALA A 501 -10.62 -8.47 13.75
C ALA A 501 -9.08 -8.54 13.89
N ASP A 502 -8.53 -9.75 14.05
CA ASP A 502 -7.09 -10.00 14.12
C ASP A 502 -6.42 -10.17 12.75
N GLY A 503 -7.18 -10.02 11.66
CA GLY A 503 -6.70 -10.23 10.29
C GLY A 503 -6.81 -11.67 9.80
N THR A 504 -7.31 -12.60 10.63
CA THR A 504 -7.51 -13.99 10.20
C THR A 504 -8.57 -14.06 9.11
N ILE A 505 -8.22 -14.73 8.00
CA ILE A 505 -9.13 -14.97 6.89
C ILE A 505 -9.76 -16.35 7.05
N VAL A 506 -11.08 -16.39 7.14
CA VAL A 506 -11.86 -17.64 7.19
C VAL A 506 -12.19 -18.04 5.76
N VAL A 507 -11.53 -19.11 5.30
CA VAL A 507 -11.86 -19.73 4.01
C VAL A 507 -12.93 -20.77 4.27
N HIS A 508 -14.15 -20.52 3.80
CA HIS A 508 -15.19 -21.54 3.79
C HIS A 508 -14.83 -22.59 2.75
N THR A 509 -14.21 -23.68 3.18
CA THR A 509 -14.18 -24.90 2.40
C THR A 509 -15.55 -25.55 2.57
N GLY A 510 -16.23 -25.91 1.48
CA GLY A 510 -17.59 -26.45 1.50
C GLY A 510 -17.75 -27.83 2.19
N ALA A 511 -16.89 -28.18 3.14
CA ALA A 511 -16.88 -29.42 3.90
C ALA A 511 -17.49 -29.30 5.31
N ASP A 512 -17.60 -28.10 5.88
CA ASP A 512 -18.20 -27.93 7.20
C ASP A 512 -19.66 -27.50 7.04
N GLY A 513 -20.52 -28.50 6.86
CA GLY A 513 -21.94 -28.36 7.13
C GLY A 513 -22.13 -27.86 8.57
N ASP A 514 -23.15 -27.02 8.74
CA ASP A 514 -23.67 -26.53 10.02
C ASP A 514 -23.43 -27.50 11.20
N THR A 515 -22.36 -27.26 11.96
CA THR A 515 -22.25 -27.71 13.34
C THR A 515 -22.08 -26.49 14.23
N ASN A 516 -23.16 -25.73 14.37
CA ASN A 516 -23.45 -25.05 15.63
C ASN A 516 -24.96 -25.11 15.87
N SER A 517 -25.40 -26.31 16.24
CA SER A 517 -26.53 -26.51 17.15
C SER A 517 -26.04 -26.28 18.58
N GLY A 518 -26.61 -25.30 19.27
CA GLY A 518 -26.36 -25.02 20.69
C GLY A 518 -27.04 -23.72 21.12
#